data_AF-A0A7V5H5D5-F1
#
_entry.id   AF-A0A7V5H5D5-F1
#
_cell.length_a   1.000
_cell.length_b   1.000
_cell.length_c   1.000
_cell.angle_alpha   90.00
_cell.angle_beta   90.00
_cell.angle_gamma   90.00
#
_symmetry.space_group_name_H-M   'P 1'
#
loop_
_entity.id
_entity.type
_entity.pdbx_description
1 polymer ?
#
loop_
_entity_poly.entity_id
_entity_poly.type
_entity_poly.pdbx_seq_one_letter_code
_entity_poly.pdbx_strand_id
1 'polypeptide(L)'
;MRIQLIGTKDDPVFQELREKILKAIHDLGINAVLDEISNLEEMENLPIAVYPALLINQKPIASGHPLSYNKIKQVILEAVIEEAAKSKTSNPKVLVLRTRRCRKSDIIIRFLEQEKIPHEVKYLGDDSEAQELAQKYK
;
A
#
# COMPACT_ATOMS: atom_id res chain seq x y z
N MET A 1 1.72 0.11 6.09
CA MET A 1 2.91 -0.56 5.53
C MET A 1 3.26 -1.84 6.27
N ARG A 2 3.60 -2.90 5.54
CA ARG A 2 4.02 -4.21 6.09
C ARG A 2 5.49 -4.44 5.75
N ILE A 3 6.33 -4.63 6.76
CA ILE A 3 7.75 -4.98 6.60
C ILE A 3 7.89 -6.43 7.08
N GLN A 4 8.55 -7.27 6.30
CA GLN A 4 8.78 -8.67 6.65
C GLN A 4 10.29 -8.94 6.66
N LEU A 5 10.78 -9.50 7.76
CA LEU A 5 12.16 -9.96 7.88
C LEU A 5 12.14 -11.48 7.96
N ILE A 6 12.89 -12.12 7.08
CA ILE A 6 12.83 -13.57 6.87
C ILE A 6 14.21 -14.15 7.12
N GLY A 7 14.30 -15.15 7.98
CA GLY A 7 15.55 -15.80 8.31
C GLY A 7 15.49 -16.49 9.66
N THR A 8 16.58 -17.17 10.00
CA THR A 8 16.71 -17.88 11.27
C THR A 8 17.00 -16.89 12.41
N LYS A 9 16.36 -17.09 13.56
CA LYS A 9 16.54 -16.19 14.72
C LYS A 9 17.96 -16.23 15.30
N ASP A 10 18.68 -17.33 15.11
CA ASP A 10 20.04 -17.49 15.59
C ASP A 10 21.08 -16.84 14.66
N ASP A 11 20.66 -16.32 13.49
CA ASP A 11 21.55 -15.64 12.56
C ASP A 11 21.89 -14.22 13.05
N PRO A 12 23.19 -13.88 13.19
CA PRO A 12 23.62 -12.57 13.69
C PRO A 12 23.25 -11.43 12.74
N VAL A 13 23.24 -11.66 11.43
CA VAL A 13 22.84 -10.69 10.41
C VAL A 13 21.33 -10.44 10.49
N PHE A 14 20.53 -11.47 10.78
CA PHE A 14 19.08 -11.32 11.03
C PHE A 14 18.83 -10.41 12.23
N GLN A 15 19.49 -10.65 13.36
CA GLN A 15 19.33 -9.81 14.56
C GLN A 15 19.78 -8.36 14.33
N GLU A 16 20.91 -8.16 13.65
CA GLU A 16 21.41 -6.82 13.31
C GLU A 16 20.42 -6.06 12.41
N LEU A 17 19.86 -6.74 11.40
CA LEU A 17 18.84 -6.14 10.52
C LEU A 17 17.57 -5.79 11.30
N ARG A 18 17.10 -6.69 12.16
CA ARG A 18 15.91 -6.48 13.00
C ARG A 18 16.03 -5.22 13.85
N GLU A 19 17.12 -5.05 14.57
CA GLU A 19 17.35 -3.87 15.42
C GLU A 19 17.39 -2.58 14.60
N LYS A 20 18.08 -2.59 13.46
CA LYS A 20 18.16 -1.43 12.56
C LYS A 20 16.80 -1.08 11.97
N ILE A 21 15.97 -2.06 11.60
CA ILE A 21 14.63 -1.83 11.06
C ILE A 21 13.72 -1.22 12.14
N LEU A 22 13.69 -1.80 13.34
CA LEU A 22 12.89 -1.27 14.45
C LEU A 22 13.28 0.17 14.79
N LYS A 23 14.59 0.44 14.85
CA LYS A 23 15.11 1.80 15.06
C LYS A 23 14.71 2.75 13.92
N ALA A 24 14.75 2.29 12.67
CA ALA A 24 14.35 3.11 11.52
C ALA A 24 12.84 3.43 11.53
N ILE A 25 11.99 2.46 11.87
CA ILE A 25 10.54 2.66 12.01
C ILE A 25 10.26 3.72 13.09
N HIS A 26 10.91 3.59 14.25
CA HIS A 26 10.77 4.54 15.36
C HIS A 26 11.25 5.95 14.96
N ASP A 27 12.47 6.06 14.42
CA ASP A 27 13.07 7.35 14.02
C ASP A 27 12.25 8.08 12.95
N LEU A 28 11.60 7.33 12.05
CA LEU A 28 10.76 7.91 10.99
C LEU A 28 9.33 8.18 11.45
N GLY A 29 8.92 7.71 12.64
CA GLY A 29 7.56 7.88 13.16
C GLY A 29 6.48 7.23 12.28
N ILE A 30 6.82 6.14 11.57
CA ILE A 30 5.92 5.50 10.60
C ILE A 30 5.09 4.42 11.30
N ASN A 31 3.81 4.35 10.97
CA ASN A 31 2.96 3.24 11.36
C ASN A 31 3.23 2.02 10.46
N ALA A 32 4.19 1.18 10.87
CA ALA A 32 4.61 -0.03 10.18
C ALA A 32 4.58 -1.24 11.12
N VAL A 33 4.19 -2.38 10.58
CA VAL A 33 4.27 -3.67 11.29
C VAL A 33 5.49 -4.41 10.77
N LEU A 34 6.34 -4.88 11.68
CA LEU A 34 7.45 -5.79 11.38
C LEU A 34 7.01 -7.22 11.67
N ASP A 35 6.89 -8.04 10.62
CA ASP A 35 6.64 -9.47 10.74
C ASP A 35 7.96 -10.23 10.61
N GLU A 36 8.22 -11.10 11.58
CA GLU A 36 9.40 -11.96 11.60
C GLU A 36 9.03 -13.38 11.18
N ILE A 37 9.47 -13.80 9.99
CA ILE A 37 9.25 -15.16 9.49
C ILE A 37 10.53 -15.96 9.72
N SER A 38 10.44 -16.90 10.64
CA SER A 38 11.57 -17.76 11.05
C SER A 38 11.25 -19.25 11.00
N ASN A 39 10.00 -19.61 10.71
CA ASN A 39 9.58 -21.00 10.53
C ASN A 39 10.03 -21.48 9.14
N LEU A 40 10.76 -22.59 9.08
CA LEU A 40 11.26 -23.16 7.82
C LEU A 40 10.14 -23.43 6.80
N GLU A 41 9.00 -23.98 7.26
CA GLU A 41 7.83 -24.23 6.41
C GLU A 41 7.27 -22.95 5.77
N GLU A 42 7.27 -21.83 6.50
CA GLU A 42 6.83 -20.54 5.96
C GLU A 42 7.87 -19.95 4.99
N MET A 43 9.16 -20.20 5.23
CA MET A 43 10.26 -19.73 4.39
C MET A 43 10.30 -20.45 3.03
N GLU A 44 10.06 -21.77 3.00
CA GLU A 44 10.07 -22.56 1.74
C GLU A 44 9.02 -22.09 0.71
N ASN A 45 7.91 -21.53 1.19
CA ASN A 45 6.84 -21.02 0.35
C ASN A 45 7.11 -19.62 -0.22
N LEU A 46 8.25 -18.99 0.13
CA LEU A 46 8.59 -17.64 -0.31
C LEU A 46 9.54 -17.68 -1.52
N PRO A 47 9.38 -16.77 -2.50
CA PRO A 47 10.21 -16.73 -3.70
C PRO A 47 11.58 -16.11 -3.43
N ILE A 48 12.32 -16.62 -2.44
CA ILE A 48 13.57 -16.06 -1.93
C ILE A 48 14.62 -17.16 -1.87
N ALA A 49 15.72 -16.96 -2.57
CA ALA A 49 16.80 -17.93 -2.64
C ALA A 49 17.84 -17.79 -1.51
N VAL A 50 17.95 -16.60 -0.89
CA VAL A 50 19.02 -16.27 0.05
C VAL A 50 18.46 -15.57 1.28
N TYR A 51 18.88 -16.03 2.46
CA TYR A 51 18.48 -15.52 3.77
C TYR A 51 19.69 -14.95 4.53
N PRO A 52 19.51 -14.01 5.47
CA PRO A 52 18.25 -13.33 5.79
C PRO A 52 17.79 -12.37 4.68
N ALA A 53 16.48 -12.17 4.55
CA ALA A 53 15.88 -11.33 3.53
C ALA A 53 14.90 -10.30 4.10
N LEU A 54 14.92 -9.10 3.54
CA LEU A 54 14.04 -8.00 3.90
C LEU A 54 13.04 -7.75 2.77
N LEU A 55 11.75 -7.83 3.09
CA LEU A 55 10.66 -7.49 2.20
C LEU A 55 9.89 -6.29 2.74
N ILE A 56 9.49 -5.40 1.84
CA ILE A 56 8.57 -4.30 2.17
C ILE A 56 7.40 -4.41 1.20
N ASN A 57 6.18 -4.52 1.73
CA ASN A 57 4.96 -4.71 0.96
C ASN A 57 5.06 -5.86 -0.06
N GLN A 58 5.57 -7.01 0.40
CA GLN A 58 5.82 -8.23 -0.39
C GLN A 58 6.88 -8.10 -1.50
N LYS A 59 7.59 -6.97 -1.59
CA LYS A 59 8.69 -6.77 -2.55
C LYS A 59 10.03 -7.04 -1.86
N PRO A 60 10.89 -7.93 -2.40
CA PRO A 60 12.23 -8.16 -1.86
C PRO A 60 13.11 -6.92 -2.07
N ILE A 61 13.73 -6.45 -1.00
CA ILE A 61 14.59 -5.26 -0.98
C ILE A 61 16.06 -5.66 -0.87
N ALA A 62 16.35 -6.66 -0.05
CA ALA A 62 17.70 -7.22 0.09
C ALA A 62 17.64 -8.66 0.59
N SER A 63 18.72 -9.40 0.31
CA SER A 63 18.89 -10.80 0.71
C SER A 63 20.37 -11.12 0.94
N GLY A 64 20.67 -11.88 1.98
CA GLY A 64 22.00 -12.50 2.22
C GLY A 64 23.11 -11.58 2.71
N HIS A 65 22.85 -10.28 2.89
CA HIS A 65 23.86 -9.33 3.33
C HIS A 65 23.32 -8.31 4.33
N PRO A 66 24.14 -7.83 5.27
CA PRO A 66 23.77 -6.75 6.18
C PRO A 66 23.54 -5.46 5.38
N LEU A 67 22.41 -4.81 5.64
CA LEU A 67 22.11 -3.49 5.11
C LEU A 67 22.61 -2.39 6.07
N SER A 68 23.06 -1.28 5.51
CA SER A 68 23.37 -0.09 6.29
C SER A 68 22.08 0.58 6.80
N TYR A 69 22.18 1.22 7.97
CA TYR A 69 21.04 1.91 8.59
C TYR A 69 20.42 2.97 7.67
N ASN A 70 21.27 3.74 6.98
CA ASN A 70 20.83 4.77 6.04
C ASN A 70 20.07 4.17 4.86
N LYS A 71 20.52 3.02 4.35
CA LYS A 71 19.84 2.35 3.24
C LYS A 71 18.47 1.83 3.68
N ILE A 72 18.36 1.27 4.89
CA ILE A 72 17.09 0.82 5.48
C ILE A 72 16.10 1.98 5.60
N LYS A 73 16.54 3.13 6.12
CA LYS A 73 15.70 4.34 6.19
C LYS A 73 15.21 4.78 4.81
N GLN A 74 16.12 4.80 3.83
CA GLN A 74 15.79 5.21 2.47
C GLN A 74 14.70 4.32 1.86
N VAL A 75 14.88 2.99 1.90
CA VAL A 75 13.92 2.06 1.28
C VAL A 75 12.56 2.07 1.97
N ILE A 76 12.53 2.24 3.29
CA ILE A 76 11.28 2.41 4.05
C ILE A 76 10.57 3.69 3.61
N LEU A 77 11.30 4.80 3.49
CA LEU A 77 10.73 6.09 3.10
C LEU A 77 10.21 6.09 1.66
N GLU A 78 10.94 5.46 0.74
CA GLU A 78 10.49 5.23 -0.64
C GLU A 78 9.18 4.44 -0.68
N ALA A 79 9.07 3.36 0.11
CA ALA A 79 7.84 2.56 0.18
C ALA A 79 6.64 3.34 0.73
N VAL A 80 6.84 4.22 1.72
CA VAL A 80 5.78 5.09 2.24
C VAL A 80 5.31 6.08 1.18
N ILE A 81 6.24 6.68 0.41
CA ILE A 81 5.89 7.59 -0.68
C ILE A 81 5.11 6.86 -1.77
N GLU A 82 5.52 5.63 -2.13
CA GLU A 82 4.79 4.79 -3.08
C GLU A 82 3.37 4.44 -2.60
N GLU A 83 3.19 4.10 -1.32
CA GLU A 83 1.86 3.86 -0.73
C GLU A 83 0.97 5.13 -0.83
N ALA A 84 1.53 6.29 -0.50
CA ALA A 84 0.83 7.56 -0.60
C ALA A 84 0.49 7.91 -2.07
N ALA A 85 1.37 7.60 -3.02
CA ALA A 85 1.13 7.82 -4.45
C ALA A 85 0.02 6.91 -5.01
N LYS A 86 0.01 5.62 -4.61
CA LYS A 86 -1.07 4.67 -4.96
C LYS A 86 -2.42 5.09 -4.40
N SER A 87 -2.44 5.69 -3.20
CA SER A 87 -3.69 6.23 -2.61
C SER A 87 -4.28 7.39 -3.40
N LYS A 88 -3.46 8.18 -4.09
CA LYS A 88 -3.91 9.31 -4.94
C LYS A 88 -4.33 8.88 -6.35
N THR A 89 -3.95 7.67 -6.77
CA THR A 89 -4.31 7.09 -8.07
C THR A 89 -5.41 6.03 -7.97
N SER A 90 -6.09 5.91 -6.83
CA SER A 90 -7.22 5.00 -6.71
C SER A 90 -8.35 5.45 -7.64
N ASN A 91 -8.71 4.60 -8.60
CA ASN A 91 -10.02 4.61 -9.26
C ASN A 91 -11.10 5.08 -8.28
N PRO A 92 -12.02 5.97 -8.69
CA PRO A 92 -13.06 6.45 -7.81
C PRO A 92 -13.78 5.25 -7.19
N LYS A 93 -13.80 5.17 -5.85
CA LYS A 93 -14.49 4.09 -5.13
C LYS A 93 -15.99 4.18 -5.37
N VAL A 94 -16.48 5.35 -5.75
CA VAL A 94 -17.88 5.65 -6.01
C VAL A 94 -18.00 6.38 -7.34
N LEU A 95 -18.71 5.78 -8.30
CA LEU A 95 -19.10 6.44 -9.54
C LEU A 95 -20.55 6.91 -9.43
N VAL A 96 -20.78 8.21 -9.61
CA VAL A 96 -22.10 8.84 -9.57
C VAL A 96 -22.52 9.20 -10.99
N LEU A 97 -23.47 8.43 -11.53
CA LEU A 97 -24.10 8.73 -12.82
C LEU A 97 -25.31 9.65 -12.59
N ARG A 98 -25.31 10.84 -13.18
CA ARG A 98 -26.43 11.79 -13.01
C ARG A 98 -26.80 12.52 -14.29
N THR A 99 -27.99 13.13 -14.27
CA THR A 99 -28.37 14.17 -15.23
C THR A 99 -28.13 15.55 -14.61
N ARG A 100 -27.90 16.58 -15.44
CA ARG A 100 -27.75 17.98 -14.98
C ARG A 100 -28.97 18.52 -14.22
N ARG A 101 -30.13 17.87 -14.36
CA ARG A 101 -31.40 18.29 -13.74
C ARG A 101 -31.66 17.63 -12.37
N CYS A 102 -30.91 16.58 -12.00
CA CYS A 102 -31.16 15.85 -10.76
C CYS A 102 -30.53 16.56 -9.56
N ARG A 103 -31.28 17.32 -8.76
CA ARG A 103 -30.75 17.98 -7.55
C ARG A 103 -30.57 17.04 -6.35
N LYS A 104 -31.22 15.87 -6.36
CA LYS A 104 -31.14 14.90 -5.25
C LYS A 104 -29.72 14.35 -5.07
N SER A 105 -29.00 14.17 -6.17
CA SER A 105 -27.60 13.72 -6.12
C SER A 105 -26.64 14.78 -5.57
N ASP A 106 -27.03 16.06 -5.47
CA ASP A 106 -26.17 17.10 -4.89
C ASP A 106 -25.86 16.84 -3.43
N ILE A 107 -26.84 16.31 -2.67
CA ILE A 107 -26.64 15.95 -1.26
C ILE A 107 -25.62 14.81 -1.14
N ILE A 108 -25.70 13.82 -2.04
CA ILE A 108 -24.78 12.68 -2.06
C ILE A 108 -23.37 13.15 -2.41
N ILE A 109 -23.21 13.98 -3.43
CA ILE A 109 -21.90 14.52 -3.83
C ILE A 109 -21.29 15.36 -2.71
N ARG A 110 -22.06 16.27 -2.11
CA ARG A 110 -21.59 17.07 -0.97
C ARG A 110 -21.14 16.21 0.21
N PHE A 111 -21.88 15.15 0.51
CA PHE A 111 -21.49 14.21 1.56
C PHE A 111 -20.16 13.52 1.22
N LEU A 112 -20.00 13.02 -0.02
CA LEU A 112 -18.76 12.38 -0.47
C LEU A 112 -17.56 13.35 -0.43
N GLU A 113 -17.76 14.62 -0.79
CA GLU A 113 -16.75 15.67 -0.68
C GLU A 113 -16.36 15.95 0.79
N GLN A 114 -17.35 16.08 1.68
CA GLN A 114 -17.14 16.36 3.11
C GLN A 114 -16.34 15.25 3.80
N GLU A 115 -16.70 13.99 3.53
CA GLU A 115 -16.03 12.82 4.10
C GLU A 115 -14.72 12.45 3.37
N LYS A 116 -14.30 13.25 2.38
CA LYS A 116 -13.09 13.02 1.55
C LYS A 116 -13.09 11.63 0.90
N ILE A 117 -14.25 11.14 0.51
CA ILE A 117 -14.41 9.84 -0.16
C ILE A 117 -14.10 10.02 -1.65
N PRO A 118 -13.13 9.26 -2.22
CA PRO A 118 -12.82 9.34 -3.65
C PRO A 118 -14.01 8.95 -4.53
N HIS A 119 -14.45 9.87 -5.38
CA HIS A 119 -15.61 9.68 -6.24
C HIS A 119 -15.44 10.40 -7.58
N GLU A 120 -16.20 9.96 -8.58
CA GLU A 120 -16.29 10.59 -9.90
C GLU A 120 -17.75 10.81 -10.25
N VAL A 121 -18.05 11.95 -10.87
CA VAL A 121 -19.39 12.32 -11.32
C VAL A 121 -19.41 12.35 -12.84
N LYS A 122 -20.17 11.46 -13.47
CA LYS A 122 -20.38 11.46 -14.92
C LYS A 122 -21.80 11.87 -15.28
N TYR A 123 -21.93 12.66 -16.35
CA TYR A 123 -23.21 13.21 -16.80
C TYR A 123 -23.77 12.43 -17.98
N LEU A 124 -24.93 11.80 -17.77
CA LEU A 124 -25.60 10.96 -18.78
C LEU A 124 -25.97 11.70 -20.07
N GLY A 125 -26.07 13.04 -20.03
CA GLY A 125 -26.42 13.84 -21.21
C GLY A 125 -25.24 14.12 -22.14
N ASP A 126 -24.01 14.05 -21.63
CA ASP A 126 -22.82 14.58 -22.31
C ASP A 126 -21.73 13.51 -22.51
N ASP A 127 -21.88 12.35 -21.89
CA ASP A 127 -20.85 11.30 -21.83
C ASP A 127 -21.42 9.96 -22.32
N SER A 128 -20.89 9.46 -23.45
CA SER A 128 -21.30 8.18 -24.05
C SER A 128 -20.96 6.99 -23.16
N GLU A 129 -19.85 7.03 -22.44
CA GLU A 129 -19.43 5.97 -21.51
C GLU A 129 -20.38 5.91 -20.30
N ALA A 130 -20.83 7.07 -19.82
CA ALA A 130 -21.82 7.16 -18.75
C ALA A 130 -23.16 6.54 -19.15
N GLN A 131 -23.56 6.68 -20.42
CA GLN A 131 -24.78 6.08 -20.96
C GLN A 131 -24.67 4.55 -21.05
N GLU A 132 -23.55 4.03 -21.53
CA GLU A 132 -23.27 2.59 -21.59
C GLU A 132 -23.28 1.96 -20.19
N LEU A 133 -22.63 2.60 -19.22
CA LEU A 133 -22.62 2.16 -17.83
C LEU A 133 -24.01 2.19 -17.21
N ALA A 134 -24.80 3.23 -17.47
CA ALA A 134 -26.17 3.32 -16.98
C ALA A 134 -27.08 2.24 -17.58
N GLN A 135 -26.86 1.83 -18.83
CA GLN A 135 -27.57 0.72 -19.45
C GLN A 135 -27.15 -0.63 -18.86
N LYS A 136 -25.86 -0.80 -18.56
CA LYS A 136 -25.31 -2.04 -17.99
C LYS A 136 -25.85 -2.36 -16.59
N TYR A 137 -26.11 -1.36 -15.77
CA TYR A 137 -26.55 -1.50 -14.38
C TYR A 137 -28.00 -1.05 -14.14
N LYS A 138 -28.80 -0.97 -15.21
CA LYS A 138 -30.23 -0.61 -15.16
C LYS A 138 -31.08 -1.80 -14.72
#